data_AF-A0A4Q2YPN7-F1
#
_entry.id   AF-A0A4Q2YPN7-F1
#
_cell.length_a   1.000
_cell.length_b   1.000
_cell.length_c   1.000
_cell.angle_alpha   90.00
_cell.angle_beta   90.00
_cell.angle_gamma   90.00
#
_symmetry.space_group_name_H-M   'P 1'
#
loop_
_entity.id
_entity.type
_entity.pdbx_description
1 polymer ?
#
loop_
_entity_poly.entity_id
_entity_poly.type
_entity_poly.pdbx_seq_one_letter_code
_entity_poly.pdbx_strand_id
1 'polypeptide(L)'
;ADFLPAFAKMNVQNVPDGSITDVRPAKGPITVRQLLTHTAGLGYNIIQKGPIKKTYDDNGIAGGQASRLPIPGFAPVAPAPSLAAMADRLAALPLVYEPGTKWSYSISLDLMGRLIEVVSGQAFDAFLKARLFDPLGMTSTGFMVAAKDVGRFTSNYAPFGGALIPFDPAASSIFLDRPPYPMGGGGLVSSARDYDRFLAMLLGEGETGGVRVMKRETARLAMSNLIADSVDRKGTFIDGQGFGAGGRVSLPTSPGGEGIFGWAGAAGTIGFVHRGLGYRVGGYTQIMPPDSVSFQGKFGETFFKDVTG
;
A
#
# COMPACT_ATOMS: atom_id res chain seq x y z
N ALA A 1 6.62 15.11 -13.37
CA ALA A 1 7.58 15.53 -14.40
C ALA A 1 8.85 16.09 -13.76
N ASP A 2 8.73 17.05 -12.84
CA ASP A 2 9.87 17.75 -12.23
C ASP A 2 10.93 16.84 -11.59
N PHE A 3 10.49 15.76 -10.94
CA PHE A 3 11.39 14.80 -10.30
C PHE A 3 11.56 13.49 -11.08
N LEU A 4 10.54 13.12 -11.87
CA LEU A 4 10.53 11.92 -12.69
C LEU A 4 10.11 12.32 -14.11
N PRO A 5 11.05 12.77 -14.96
CA PRO A 5 10.75 13.31 -16.28
C PRO A 5 10.13 12.31 -17.24
N ALA A 6 10.42 11.01 -17.08
CA ALA A 6 9.84 9.94 -17.90
C ALA A 6 8.30 9.90 -17.82
N PHE A 7 7.70 10.40 -16.74
CA PHE A 7 6.25 10.46 -16.55
C PHE A 7 5.63 11.79 -17.04
N ALA A 8 6.38 12.65 -17.73
CA ALA A 8 5.89 13.98 -18.13
C ALA A 8 4.82 13.93 -19.22
N LYS A 9 4.87 12.94 -20.11
CA LYS A 9 4.00 12.82 -21.29
C LYS A 9 3.39 11.43 -21.37
N MET A 10 2.53 11.11 -20.40
CA MET A 10 1.85 9.83 -20.37
C MET A 10 0.72 9.76 -21.39
N ASN A 11 0.50 8.56 -21.92
CA ASN A 11 -0.72 8.21 -22.65
C ASN A 11 -1.69 7.47 -21.72
N VAL A 12 -2.98 7.50 -22.05
CA VAL A 12 -4.07 6.81 -21.34
C VAL A 12 -4.78 5.89 -22.32
N GLN A 13 -5.16 4.69 -21.90
CA GLN A 13 -5.98 3.78 -22.69
C GLN A 13 -7.33 4.42 -23.05
N ASN A 14 -7.80 4.20 -24.28
CA ASN A 14 -9.14 4.64 -24.69
C ASN A 14 -10.24 3.82 -24.02
N VAL A 15 -9.97 2.53 -23.81
CA VAL A 15 -10.83 1.63 -23.03
C VAL A 15 -9.98 1.07 -21.88
N PRO A 16 -10.36 1.32 -20.60
CA PRO A 16 -9.66 0.71 -19.46
C PRO A 16 -9.56 -0.80 -19.59
N ASP A 17 -8.39 -1.37 -19.28
CA ASP A 17 -8.07 -2.81 -19.46
C ASP A 17 -8.13 -3.32 -20.92
N GLY A 18 -8.34 -2.41 -21.89
CA GLY A 18 -8.35 -2.70 -23.32
C GLY A 18 -6.95 -2.81 -23.94
N SER A 19 -6.84 -2.47 -25.23
CA SER A 19 -5.55 -2.47 -25.92
C SER A 19 -4.56 -1.50 -25.26
N ILE A 20 -3.28 -1.89 -25.19
CA ILE A 20 -2.19 -1.02 -24.71
C ILE A 20 -1.68 -0.05 -25.78
N THR A 21 -2.10 -0.23 -27.04
CA THR A 21 -1.73 0.62 -28.18
C THR A 21 -2.86 1.53 -28.64
N ASP A 22 -4.11 1.23 -28.28
CA ASP A 22 -5.24 2.14 -28.48
C ASP A 22 -5.31 3.15 -27.32
N VAL A 23 -4.50 4.19 -27.46
CA VAL A 23 -4.23 5.17 -26.41
C VAL A 23 -4.33 6.60 -26.95
N ARG A 24 -4.53 7.54 -26.04
CA ARG A 24 -4.50 8.98 -26.31
C ARG A 24 -3.61 9.70 -25.29
N PRO A 25 -3.11 10.91 -25.57
CA PRO A 25 -2.38 11.71 -24.57
C PRO A 25 -3.23 11.97 -23.33
N ALA A 26 -2.62 11.90 -22.14
CA ALA A 26 -3.25 12.35 -20.90
C ALA A 26 -3.51 13.86 -20.96
N LYS A 27 -4.62 14.32 -20.39
CA LYS A 27 -5.04 15.73 -20.33
C LYS A 27 -4.19 16.56 -19.38
N GLY A 28 -3.51 15.91 -18.43
CA GLY A 28 -2.69 16.58 -17.43
C GLY A 28 -1.61 15.67 -16.85
N PRO A 29 -0.62 16.25 -16.15
CA PRO A 29 0.46 15.47 -15.54
C PRO A 29 -0.03 14.69 -14.32
N ILE A 30 0.67 13.60 -14.01
CA ILE A 30 0.55 12.93 -12.71
C ILE A 30 1.18 13.82 -11.62
N THR A 31 0.47 13.97 -10.50
CA THR A 31 0.91 14.72 -9.31
C THR A 31 1.29 13.79 -8.15
N VAL A 32 2.09 14.29 -7.20
CA VAL A 32 2.41 13.57 -5.96
C VAL A 32 1.15 13.19 -5.18
N ARG A 33 0.17 14.10 -5.11
CA ARG A 33 -1.13 13.85 -4.48
C ARG A 33 -1.84 12.68 -5.14
N GLN A 34 -1.82 12.59 -6.46
CA GLN A 34 -2.46 11.48 -7.19
C GLN A 34 -1.75 10.15 -6.99
N LEU A 35 -0.42 10.16 -6.82
CA LEU A 35 0.33 8.95 -6.45
C LEU A 35 -0.03 8.47 -5.05
N LEU A 36 -0.02 9.38 -4.07
CA LEU A 36 -0.39 9.09 -2.67
C LEU A 36 -1.82 8.58 -2.50
N THR A 37 -2.70 8.87 -3.47
CA THR A 37 -4.14 8.62 -3.37
C THR A 37 -4.68 7.59 -4.35
N HIS A 38 -3.83 6.88 -5.11
CA HIS A 38 -4.27 5.94 -6.15
C HIS A 38 -5.22 6.57 -7.20
N THR A 39 -5.00 7.85 -7.51
CA THR A 39 -5.76 8.60 -8.54
C THR A 39 -4.86 9.04 -9.71
N ALA A 40 -3.64 8.49 -9.80
CA ALA A 40 -2.70 8.78 -10.89
C ALA A 40 -3.06 8.11 -12.22
N GLY A 41 -4.04 7.20 -12.23
CA GLY A 41 -4.41 6.41 -13.41
C GLY A 41 -3.49 5.22 -13.69
N LEU A 42 -2.46 5.01 -12.86
CA LEU A 42 -1.59 3.84 -12.92
C LEU A 42 -2.37 2.56 -12.60
N GLY A 43 -1.96 1.45 -13.21
CA GLY A 43 -2.50 0.13 -12.93
C GLY A 43 -1.72 -0.63 -11.86
N TYR A 44 -2.09 -1.89 -11.70
CA TYR A 44 -1.52 -2.92 -10.87
C TYR A 44 -1.88 -4.29 -11.41
N ASN A 45 -0.94 -5.22 -11.42
CA ASN A 45 -1.20 -6.57 -11.95
C ASN A 45 -2.17 -7.41 -11.10
N ILE A 46 -2.49 -6.99 -9.87
CA ILE A 46 -3.50 -7.62 -9.01
C ILE A 46 -4.91 -7.01 -9.15
N ILE A 47 -5.04 -5.88 -9.85
CA ILE A 47 -6.31 -5.15 -10.03
C ILE A 47 -6.75 -5.18 -11.49
N GLN A 48 -5.85 -4.86 -12.41
CA GLN A 48 -6.12 -4.74 -13.83
C GLN A 48 -6.27 -6.11 -14.51
N LYS A 49 -6.95 -6.10 -15.65
CA LYS A 49 -7.19 -7.28 -16.50
C LYS A 49 -6.65 -7.05 -17.90
N GLY A 50 -6.82 -8.05 -18.76
CA GLY A 50 -6.51 -7.91 -20.19
C GLY A 50 -5.03 -7.66 -20.51
N PRO A 51 -4.74 -7.04 -21.67
CA PRO A 51 -3.37 -6.85 -22.17
C PRO A 51 -2.45 -6.06 -21.23
N ILE A 52 -2.98 -5.07 -20.51
CA ILE A 52 -2.16 -4.24 -19.61
C ILE A 52 -1.63 -5.05 -18.42
N LYS A 53 -2.45 -5.95 -17.85
CA LYS A 53 -2.00 -6.87 -16.78
C LYS A 53 -0.81 -7.72 -17.26
N LYS A 54 -0.94 -8.36 -18.44
CA LYS A 54 0.13 -9.17 -19.01
C LYS A 54 1.40 -8.35 -19.21
N THR A 55 1.26 -7.13 -19.69
CA THR A 55 2.40 -6.23 -19.93
C THR A 55 3.11 -5.84 -18.64
N TYR A 56 2.37 -5.61 -17.55
CA TYR A 56 2.95 -5.39 -16.22
C TYR A 56 3.73 -6.62 -15.75
N ASP A 57 3.14 -7.81 -15.88
CA ASP A 57 3.78 -9.08 -15.52
C ASP A 57 5.06 -9.30 -16.34
N ASP A 58 5.03 -9.13 -17.66
CA ASP A 58 6.18 -9.29 -18.57
C ASP A 58 7.31 -8.28 -18.26
N ASN A 59 6.98 -7.11 -17.73
CA ASN A 59 7.95 -6.07 -17.34
C ASN A 59 8.41 -6.19 -15.88
N GLY A 60 7.96 -7.20 -15.13
CA GLY A 60 8.36 -7.38 -13.74
C GLY A 60 7.77 -6.34 -12.78
N ILE A 61 6.63 -5.74 -13.14
CA ILE A 61 5.90 -4.76 -12.32
C ILE A 61 4.85 -5.53 -11.51
N ALA A 62 5.24 -6.02 -10.34
CA ALA A 62 4.46 -6.96 -9.55
C ALA A 62 3.99 -6.43 -8.19
N GLY A 63 2.83 -6.94 -7.77
CA GLY A 63 2.07 -6.76 -6.52
C GLY A 63 2.74 -6.90 -5.15
N GLY A 64 4.03 -7.19 -5.09
CA GLY A 64 4.70 -7.61 -3.86
C GLY A 64 5.18 -9.06 -3.89
N GLN A 65 5.78 -9.47 -2.78
CA GLN A 65 6.23 -10.84 -2.52
C GLN A 65 5.30 -11.51 -1.52
N ALA A 66 4.91 -12.75 -1.79
CA ALA A 66 3.97 -13.48 -0.94
C ALA A 66 4.50 -14.86 -0.53
N SER A 67 5.22 -15.56 -1.41
CA SER A 67 5.82 -16.86 -1.10
C SER A 67 6.93 -17.22 -2.09
N ARG A 68 7.85 -18.10 -1.68
CA ARG A 68 8.77 -18.81 -2.59
C ARG A 68 8.07 -19.91 -3.39
N LEU A 69 6.95 -20.42 -2.88
CA LEU A 69 6.16 -21.45 -3.55
C LEU A 69 5.28 -20.82 -4.63
N PRO A 70 5.07 -21.51 -5.77
CA PRO A 70 4.09 -21.10 -6.76
C PRO A 70 2.70 -20.97 -6.12
N ILE A 71 2.04 -19.84 -6.37
CA ILE A 71 0.67 -19.61 -5.90
C ILE A 71 -0.28 -19.97 -7.03
N PRO A 72 -1.19 -20.96 -6.86
CA PRO A 72 -2.16 -21.32 -7.89
C PRO A 72 -2.95 -20.10 -8.37
N GLY A 73 -3.06 -19.93 -9.69
CA GLY A 73 -3.76 -18.79 -10.30
C GLY A 73 -2.93 -17.51 -10.45
N PHE A 74 -1.69 -17.48 -9.94
CA PHE A 74 -0.76 -16.37 -10.14
C PHE A 74 0.44 -16.84 -10.96
N ALA A 75 0.68 -16.16 -12.08
CA ALA A 75 1.88 -16.41 -12.88
C ALA A 75 3.13 -15.95 -12.10
N PRO A 76 4.23 -16.71 -12.12
CA PRO A 76 5.51 -16.23 -11.59
C PRO A 76 5.93 -14.98 -12.35
N VAL A 77 6.16 -13.88 -11.63
CA VAL A 77 6.67 -12.63 -12.20
C VAL A 77 8.09 -12.43 -11.71
N ALA A 78 9.04 -12.30 -12.64
CA ALA A 78 10.40 -11.89 -12.32
C ALA A 78 10.40 -10.38 -12.04
N PRO A 79 10.58 -9.93 -10.79
CA PRO A 79 10.45 -8.52 -10.44
C PRO A 79 11.55 -7.68 -11.10
N ALA A 80 11.27 -6.40 -11.34
CA ALA A 80 12.29 -5.44 -11.71
C ALA A 80 13.43 -5.42 -10.66
N PRO A 81 14.68 -5.14 -11.05
CA PRO A 81 15.84 -5.26 -10.15
C PRO A 81 16.03 -4.05 -9.22
N SER A 82 15.25 -2.98 -9.38
CA SER A 82 15.32 -1.78 -8.54
C SER A 82 14.05 -0.94 -8.68
N LEU A 83 13.81 -0.01 -7.74
CA LEU A 83 12.75 1.00 -7.86
C LEU A 83 12.94 1.88 -9.11
N ALA A 84 14.19 2.19 -9.48
CA ALA A 84 14.51 2.93 -10.69
C ALA A 84 14.11 2.15 -11.96
N ALA A 85 14.54 0.90 -12.08
CA ALA A 85 14.19 0.06 -13.22
C ALA A 85 12.68 -0.21 -13.31
N MET A 86 12.01 -0.40 -12.16
CA MET A 86 10.56 -0.52 -12.11
C MET A 86 9.88 0.75 -12.63
N ALA A 87 10.30 1.93 -12.16
CA ALA A 87 9.74 3.21 -12.58
C ALA A 87 9.97 3.50 -14.07
N ASP A 88 11.16 3.18 -14.61
CA ASP A 88 11.46 3.37 -16.03
C ASP A 88 10.59 2.46 -16.91
N ARG A 89 10.42 1.18 -16.52
CA ARG A 89 9.51 0.26 -17.21
C ARG A 89 8.06 0.71 -17.12
N LEU A 90 7.63 1.19 -15.95
CA LEU A 90 6.28 1.69 -15.73
C LEU A 90 5.98 2.94 -16.58
N ALA A 91 6.95 3.85 -16.73
CA ALA A 91 6.82 5.07 -17.53
C ALA A 91 6.59 4.79 -19.03
N ALA A 92 7.01 3.62 -19.51
CA ALA A 92 6.80 3.20 -20.91
C ALA A 92 5.39 2.66 -21.18
N LEU A 93 4.57 2.44 -20.13
CA LEU A 93 3.23 1.87 -20.26
C LEU A 93 2.15 2.96 -20.18
N PRO A 94 1.00 2.79 -20.86
CA PRO A 94 -0.09 3.73 -20.74
C PRO A 94 -0.76 3.64 -19.37
N LEU A 95 -1.38 4.74 -18.96
CA LEU A 95 -2.31 4.79 -17.83
C LEU A 95 -3.61 4.08 -18.20
N VAL A 96 -4.25 3.48 -17.20
CA VAL A 96 -5.55 2.81 -17.32
C VAL A 96 -6.68 3.84 -17.26
N TYR A 97 -6.52 4.86 -16.42
CA TYR A 97 -7.49 5.93 -16.24
C TYR A 97 -6.84 7.31 -16.41
N GLU A 98 -7.68 8.30 -16.69
CA GLU A 98 -7.25 9.70 -16.74
C GLU A 98 -6.82 10.16 -15.33
N PRO A 99 -5.64 10.83 -15.17
CA PRO A 99 -5.20 11.31 -13.87
C PRO A 99 -6.27 12.18 -13.18
N GLY A 100 -6.61 11.82 -11.96
CA GLY A 100 -7.56 12.54 -11.11
C GLY A 100 -9.04 12.25 -11.40
N THR A 101 -9.40 11.30 -12.26
CA THR A 101 -10.82 11.02 -12.56
C THR A 101 -11.38 9.79 -11.86
N LYS A 102 -10.54 8.80 -11.51
CA LYS A 102 -10.96 7.56 -10.87
C LYS A 102 -9.95 7.14 -9.81
N TRP A 103 -10.45 6.63 -8.69
CA TRP A 103 -9.64 5.89 -7.73
C TRP A 103 -9.49 4.44 -8.19
N SER A 104 -8.26 3.97 -8.36
CA SER A 104 -7.97 2.57 -8.67
C SER A 104 -6.69 2.16 -7.97
N TYR A 105 -6.78 1.16 -7.08
CA TYR A 105 -5.62 0.66 -6.34
C TYR A 105 -4.49 0.26 -7.31
N SER A 106 -3.28 0.72 -7.04
CA SER A 106 -2.24 0.80 -8.06
C SER A 106 -0.82 0.66 -7.50
N ILE A 107 0.15 0.47 -8.39
CA ILE A 107 1.60 0.53 -8.11
C ILE A 107 2.10 1.94 -7.71
N SER A 108 1.19 2.92 -7.53
CA SER A 108 1.56 4.32 -7.27
C SER A 108 2.44 4.51 -6.03
N LEU A 109 2.26 3.69 -4.99
CA LEU A 109 3.04 3.83 -3.76
C LEU A 109 4.47 3.30 -3.92
N ASP A 110 4.70 2.32 -4.78
CA ASP A 110 6.04 1.90 -5.19
C ASP A 110 6.75 3.00 -5.99
N LEU A 111 6.04 3.64 -6.91
CA LEU A 111 6.56 4.82 -7.60
C LEU A 111 6.85 5.97 -6.62
N MET A 112 6.10 6.05 -5.51
CA MET A 112 6.41 6.99 -4.44
C MET A 112 7.69 6.66 -3.70
N GLY A 113 8.00 5.38 -3.49
CA GLY A 113 9.32 4.93 -3.04
C GLY A 113 10.42 5.49 -3.94
N ARG A 114 10.28 5.35 -5.27
CA ARG A 114 11.24 5.91 -6.23
C ARG A 114 11.35 7.43 -6.15
N LEU A 115 10.24 8.14 -6.02
CA LEU A 115 10.27 9.60 -5.88
C LEU A 115 11.05 10.02 -4.63
N ILE A 116 10.85 9.32 -3.51
CA ILE A 116 11.58 9.58 -2.27
C ILE A 116 13.08 9.40 -2.48
N GLU A 117 13.51 8.37 -3.23
CA GLU A 117 14.94 8.20 -3.56
C GLU A 117 15.50 9.41 -4.29
N VAL A 118 14.80 9.87 -5.33
CA VAL A 118 15.25 11.01 -6.14
C VAL A 118 15.32 12.30 -5.33
N VAL A 119 14.28 12.58 -4.53
CA VAL A 119 14.17 13.83 -3.78
C VAL A 119 15.14 13.86 -2.59
N SER A 120 15.33 12.73 -1.91
CA SER A 120 16.18 12.66 -0.72
C SER A 120 17.65 12.37 -1.02
N GLY A 121 17.96 11.80 -2.18
CA GLY A 121 19.29 11.27 -2.49
C GLY A 121 19.66 10.00 -1.71
N GLN A 122 18.70 9.36 -1.05
CA GLN A 122 18.90 8.16 -0.23
C GLN A 122 18.17 6.95 -0.82
N ALA A 123 18.68 5.74 -0.59
CA ALA A 123 17.90 4.54 -0.85
C ALA A 123 16.61 4.54 -0.02
N PHE A 124 15.51 4.04 -0.58
CA PHE A 124 14.18 4.18 0.06
C PHE A 124 14.09 3.49 1.44
N ASP A 125 14.68 2.31 1.58
CA ASP A 125 14.78 1.58 2.84
C ASP A 125 15.61 2.32 3.89
N ALA A 126 16.76 2.88 3.49
CA ALA A 126 17.60 3.70 4.34
C ALA A 126 16.88 4.98 4.81
N PHE A 127 16.14 5.63 3.91
CA PHE A 127 15.33 6.80 4.23
C PHE A 127 14.26 6.46 5.27
N LEU A 128 13.48 5.39 5.07
CA LEU A 128 12.46 4.95 6.03
C LEU A 128 13.09 4.62 7.39
N LYS A 129 14.23 3.91 7.39
CA LYS A 129 14.95 3.59 8.62
C LYS A 129 15.35 4.85 9.39
N ALA A 130 16.03 5.78 8.73
CA ALA A 130 16.56 6.98 9.37
C ALA A 130 15.46 7.99 9.78
N ARG A 131 14.38 8.09 8.99
CA ARG A 131 13.37 9.14 9.16
C ARG A 131 12.14 8.68 9.92
N LEU A 132 11.88 7.37 10.00
CA LEU A 132 10.68 6.82 10.60
C LEU A 132 10.99 5.70 11.59
N PHE A 133 11.68 4.64 11.19
CA PHE A 133 11.80 3.46 12.04
C PHE A 133 12.70 3.69 13.26
N ASP A 134 13.90 4.25 13.08
CA ASP A 134 14.83 4.50 14.18
C ASP A 134 14.28 5.52 15.19
N PRO A 135 13.76 6.70 14.76
CA PRO A 135 13.19 7.67 15.70
C PRO A 135 12.00 7.13 16.49
N LEU A 136 11.18 6.26 15.87
CA LEU A 136 10.03 5.65 16.54
C LEU A 136 10.38 4.35 17.28
N GLY A 137 11.64 3.89 17.25
CA GLY A 137 12.04 2.64 17.89
C GLY A 137 11.39 1.39 17.29
N MET A 138 11.08 1.41 15.99
CA MET A 138 10.47 0.31 15.22
C MET A 138 11.53 -0.71 14.78
N THR A 139 12.20 -1.33 15.74
CA THR A 139 13.43 -2.15 15.51
C THR A 139 13.20 -3.51 14.85
N SER A 140 11.95 -3.90 14.62
CA SER A 140 11.51 -5.12 13.92
C SER A 140 10.83 -4.81 12.59
N THR A 141 10.87 -3.55 12.14
CA THR A 141 10.25 -3.13 10.89
C THR A 141 11.31 -2.93 9.81
N GLY A 142 11.08 -3.53 8.65
CA GLY A 142 11.97 -3.44 7.51
C GLY A 142 11.46 -4.28 6.35
N PHE A 143 12.26 -4.39 5.27
CA PHE A 143 11.89 -5.18 4.09
C PHE A 143 12.43 -6.62 4.12
N MET A 144 13.06 -7.02 5.23
CA MET A 144 13.61 -8.35 5.44
C MET A 144 13.57 -8.65 6.93
N VAL A 145 13.25 -9.89 7.30
CA VAL A 145 13.29 -10.35 8.69
C VAL A 145 14.75 -10.42 9.15
N ALA A 146 15.08 -9.73 10.24
CA ALA A 146 16.41 -9.81 10.81
C ALA A 146 16.68 -11.22 11.36
N ALA A 147 17.92 -11.70 11.28
CA ALA A 147 18.30 -13.04 11.72
C ALA A 147 17.86 -13.36 13.17
N LYS A 148 17.97 -12.37 14.08
CA LYS A 148 17.55 -12.48 15.48
C LYS A 148 16.03 -12.65 15.68
N ASP A 149 15.23 -12.30 14.67
CA ASP A 149 13.77 -12.25 14.74
C ASP A 149 13.09 -13.42 14.01
N VAL A 150 13.86 -14.28 13.34
CA VAL A 150 13.34 -15.45 12.61
C VAL A 150 12.53 -16.37 13.53
N GLY A 151 12.98 -16.59 14.77
CA GLY A 151 12.30 -17.47 15.74
C GLY A 151 10.91 -16.99 16.20
N ARG A 152 10.54 -15.75 15.89
CA ARG A 152 9.22 -15.16 16.18
C ARG A 152 8.49 -14.71 14.93
N PHE A 153 9.00 -15.04 13.75
CA PHE A 153 8.33 -14.78 12.49
C PHE A 153 7.22 -15.81 12.27
N THR A 154 6.08 -15.38 11.74
CA THR A 154 4.88 -16.21 11.60
C THR A 154 4.69 -16.67 10.17
N SER A 155 4.23 -17.92 9.97
CA SER A 155 3.86 -18.41 8.64
C SER A 155 2.62 -17.68 8.11
N ASN A 156 2.52 -17.52 6.79
CA ASN A 156 1.32 -17.07 6.11
C ASN A 156 0.54 -18.24 5.52
N TYR A 157 -0.78 -18.22 5.69
CA TYR A 157 -1.66 -19.33 5.38
C TYR A 157 -2.66 -18.98 4.28
N ALA A 158 -3.05 -19.97 3.49
CA ALA A 158 -4.10 -19.87 2.49
C ALA A 158 -5.08 -21.04 2.64
N PRO A 159 -6.39 -20.83 2.38
CA PRO A 159 -7.36 -21.91 2.41
C PRO A 159 -7.14 -22.87 1.23
N PHE A 160 -7.09 -24.17 1.52
CA PHE A 160 -7.04 -25.22 0.51
C PHE A 160 -7.80 -26.45 1.02
N GLY A 161 -8.83 -26.88 0.27
CA GLY A 161 -9.61 -28.06 0.61
C GLY A 161 -10.30 -28.01 1.98
N GLY A 162 -10.68 -26.81 2.46
CA GLY A 162 -11.30 -26.61 3.78
C GLY A 162 -10.32 -26.51 4.96
N ALA A 163 -9.01 -26.59 4.71
CA ALA A 163 -7.97 -26.39 5.71
C ALA A 163 -7.13 -25.14 5.42
N LEU A 164 -6.42 -24.61 6.42
CA LEU A 164 -5.41 -23.57 6.24
C LEU A 164 -4.04 -24.22 6.04
N ILE A 165 -3.42 -23.98 4.89
CA ILE A 165 -2.10 -24.50 4.54
C ILE A 165 -1.08 -23.36 4.57
N PRO A 166 0.09 -23.53 5.22
CA PRO A 166 1.14 -22.53 5.22
C PRO A 166 1.76 -22.44 3.83
N PHE A 167 1.31 -21.50 3.02
CA PHE A 167 1.87 -21.28 1.68
C PHE A 167 3.15 -20.44 1.72
N ASP A 168 3.42 -19.72 2.82
CA ASP A 168 4.73 -19.12 3.13
C ASP A 168 5.14 -19.52 4.56
N PRO A 169 5.80 -20.67 4.74
CA PRO A 169 6.22 -21.13 6.05
C PRO A 169 7.30 -20.22 6.65
N ALA A 170 7.18 -19.83 7.92
CA ALA A 170 8.09 -18.88 8.57
C ALA A 170 9.57 -19.22 8.42
N ALA A 171 9.93 -20.49 8.66
CA ALA A 171 11.32 -20.97 8.61
C ALA A 171 11.93 -20.93 7.20
N SER A 172 11.09 -20.87 6.17
CA SER A 172 11.49 -20.82 4.76
C SER A 172 10.78 -19.70 4.03
N SER A 173 10.48 -18.59 4.71
CA SER A 173 9.72 -17.50 4.12
C SER A 173 10.53 -16.72 3.10
N ILE A 174 9.86 -16.18 2.09
CA ILE A 174 10.46 -15.24 1.14
C ILE A 174 11.00 -13.97 1.82
N PHE A 175 10.44 -13.57 2.96
CA PHE A 175 10.88 -12.39 3.71
C PHE A 175 12.19 -12.59 4.49
N LEU A 176 12.77 -13.80 4.46
CA LEU A 176 14.12 -14.05 4.94
C LEU A 176 15.18 -13.62 3.92
N ASP A 177 14.79 -13.43 2.66
CA ASP A 177 15.68 -12.99 1.58
C ASP A 177 15.67 -11.47 1.46
N ARG A 178 16.77 -10.94 0.91
CA ARG A 178 16.79 -9.56 0.46
C ARG A 178 15.79 -9.42 -0.69
N PRO A 179 14.83 -8.47 -0.63
CA PRO A 179 13.91 -8.24 -1.74
C PRO A 179 14.67 -7.70 -2.96
N PRO A 180 14.12 -7.86 -4.18
CA PRO A 180 14.70 -7.28 -5.39
C PRO A 180 14.82 -5.74 -5.26
N TYR A 181 13.84 -5.12 -4.59
CA TYR A 181 13.87 -3.72 -4.17
C TYR A 181 12.88 -3.48 -3.02
N PRO A 182 13.05 -2.42 -2.22
CA PRO A 182 12.07 -2.03 -1.21
C PRO A 182 10.80 -1.50 -1.88
N MET A 183 9.73 -2.31 -1.85
CA MET A 183 8.44 -1.99 -2.46
C MET A 183 7.69 -0.95 -1.61
N GLY A 184 7.14 0.09 -2.23
CA GLY A 184 6.43 1.15 -1.51
C GLY A 184 4.98 0.83 -1.21
N GLY A 185 4.35 -0.02 -2.03
CA GLY A 185 2.96 -0.46 -1.88
C GLY A 185 2.79 -1.73 -1.02
N GLY A 186 3.87 -2.40 -0.64
CA GLY A 186 3.85 -3.64 0.15
C GLY A 186 5.26 -4.11 0.51
N GLY A 187 5.38 -5.28 1.14
CA GLY A 187 6.69 -5.92 1.36
C GLY A 187 7.41 -5.58 2.67
N LEU A 188 6.86 -4.71 3.52
CA LEU A 188 7.37 -4.55 4.88
C LEU A 188 6.97 -5.74 5.76
N VAL A 189 7.94 -6.24 6.53
CA VAL A 189 7.71 -7.04 7.73
C VAL A 189 7.74 -6.12 8.95
N SER A 190 6.94 -6.43 9.96
CA SER A 190 6.85 -5.65 11.20
C SER A 190 6.41 -6.51 12.38
N SER A 191 6.36 -5.92 13.57
CA SER A 191 5.74 -6.52 14.76
C SER A 191 4.50 -5.72 15.17
N ALA A 192 3.58 -6.35 15.90
CA ALA A 192 2.43 -5.65 16.47
C ALA A 192 2.85 -4.44 17.33
N ARG A 193 3.95 -4.58 18.08
CA ARG A 193 4.52 -3.51 18.91
C ARG A 193 5.00 -2.34 18.06
N ASP A 194 5.74 -2.60 16.98
CA ASP A 194 6.29 -1.53 16.15
C ASP A 194 5.20 -0.84 15.33
N TYR A 195 4.22 -1.59 14.84
CA TYR A 195 3.08 -1.01 14.14
C TYR A 195 2.17 -0.20 15.08
N ASP A 196 2.01 -0.60 16.35
CA ASP A 196 1.34 0.25 17.36
C ASP A 196 2.06 1.59 17.57
N ARG A 197 3.41 1.62 17.55
CA ARG A 197 4.16 2.88 17.63
C ARG A 197 3.92 3.78 16.42
N PHE A 198 3.82 3.20 15.23
CA PHE A 198 3.42 3.94 14.03
C PHE A 198 2.00 4.52 14.17
N LEU A 199 1.03 3.72 14.64
CA LEU A 199 -0.33 4.19 14.89
C LEU A 199 -0.37 5.26 16.01
N ALA A 200 0.46 5.14 17.03
CA ALA A 200 0.59 6.15 18.09
C ALA A 200 1.13 7.47 17.54
N MET A 201 2.11 7.42 16.63
CA MET A 201 2.62 8.60 15.94
C MET A 201 1.54 9.27 15.07
N LEU A 202 0.73 8.49 14.36
CA LEU A 202 -0.40 9.04 13.60
C LEU A 202 -1.42 9.71 14.52
N LEU A 203 -1.82 9.05 15.62
CA LEU A 203 -2.78 9.59 16.59
C LEU A 203 -2.23 10.86 17.26
N GLY A 204 -0.93 10.91 17.56
CA GLY A 204 -0.23 12.09 18.07
C GLY A 204 0.12 13.14 17.01
N GLU A 205 -0.41 12.99 15.79
CA GLU A 205 -0.25 13.93 14.68
C GLU A 205 1.22 14.23 14.36
N GLY A 206 1.97 13.17 14.11
CA GLY A 206 3.37 13.23 13.72
C GLY A 206 4.37 13.09 14.87
N GLU A 207 3.89 12.80 16.09
CA GLU A 207 4.71 12.67 17.30
C GLU A 207 4.23 11.52 18.19
N THR A 208 5.15 10.82 18.84
CA THR A 208 4.85 9.89 19.93
C THR A 208 6.06 9.79 20.86
N GLY A 209 5.82 9.64 22.17
CA GLY A 209 6.89 9.52 23.16
C GLY A 209 7.89 10.67 23.18
N GLY A 210 7.45 11.89 22.83
CA GLY A 210 8.31 13.08 22.73
C GLY A 210 9.16 13.16 21.46
N VAL A 211 9.05 12.20 20.53
CA VAL A 211 9.76 12.20 19.24
C VAL A 211 8.82 12.62 18.13
N ARG A 212 9.15 13.73 17.45
CA ARG A 212 8.40 14.26 16.30
C ARG A 212 9.10 13.93 14.98
N VAL A 213 8.44 13.16 14.12
CA VAL A 213 8.95 12.78 12.78
C VAL A 213 8.36 13.62 11.65
N MET A 214 7.21 14.29 11.89
CA MET A 214 6.60 15.22 10.95
C MET A 214 5.84 16.35 11.67
N LYS A 215 5.65 17.48 10.97
CA LYS A 215 4.85 18.61 11.49
C LYS A 215 3.41 18.17 11.71
N ARG A 216 2.77 18.76 12.72
CA ARG A 216 1.37 18.45 13.08
C ARG A 216 0.43 18.71 11.90
N GLU A 217 0.60 19.83 11.22
CA GLU A 217 -0.22 20.24 10.08
C GLU A 217 -0.04 19.28 8.90
N THR A 218 1.19 18.78 8.70
CA THR A 218 1.48 17.77 7.68
C THR A 218 0.82 16.43 7.99
N ALA A 219 0.88 15.96 9.24
CA ALA A 219 0.20 14.73 9.65
C ALA A 219 -1.33 14.84 9.51
N ARG A 220 -1.91 15.98 9.92
CA ARG A 220 -3.33 16.26 9.75
C ARG A 220 -3.76 16.24 8.28
N LEU A 221 -2.97 16.88 7.42
CA LEU A 221 -3.22 16.88 5.97
C LEU A 221 -3.11 15.47 5.40
N ALA A 222 -2.07 14.71 5.76
CA ALA A 222 -1.89 13.33 5.32
C ALA A 222 -3.08 12.42 5.70
N MET A 223 -3.69 12.65 6.86
CA MET A 223 -4.86 11.89 7.34
C MET A 223 -6.21 12.48 6.94
N SER A 224 -6.23 13.57 6.16
CA SER A 224 -7.46 14.17 5.63
C SER A 224 -7.85 13.57 4.29
N ASN A 225 -9.10 13.77 3.86
CA ASN A 225 -9.50 13.40 2.50
C ASN A 225 -8.76 14.28 1.48
N LEU A 226 -7.85 13.69 0.71
CA LEU A 226 -7.01 14.39 -0.27
C LEU A 226 -7.56 14.35 -1.70
N ILE A 227 -8.59 13.54 -1.94
CA ILE A 227 -9.25 13.41 -3.25
C ILE A 227 -10.49 14.29 -3.34
N ALA A 228 -10.76 14.83 -4.54
CA ALA A 228 -11.95 15.63 -4.80
C ALA A 228 -13.21 14.75 -4.93
N ASP A 229 -14.37 15.33 -4.66
CA ASP A 229 -15.66 14.60 -4.75
C ASP A 229 -15.98 14.11 -6.16
N SER A 230 -15.42 14.75 -7.19
CA SER A 230 -15.55 14.36 -8.59
C SER A 230 -14.80 13.08 -8.97
N VAL A 231 -13.91 12.57 -8.11
CA VAL A 231 -13.21 11.32 -8.34
C VAL A 231 -14.18 10.15 -8.22
N ASP A 232 -14.30 9.34 -9.27
CA ASP A 232 -15.11 8.13 -9.24
C ASP A 232 -14.49 7.08 -8.30
N ARG A 233 -15.28 6.65 -7.32
CA ARG A 233 -14.96 5.67 -6.27
C ARG A 233 -15.88 4.47 -6.29
N LYS A 234 -16.87 4.44 -7.19
CA LYS A 234 -17.93 3.44 -7.16
C LYS A 234 -17.39 2.05 -7.45
N GLY A 235 -17.76 1.07 -6.62
CA GLY A 235 -17.31 -0.31 -6.74
C GLY A 235 -15.82 -0.51 -6.46
N THR A 236 -15.15 0.50 -5.87
CA THR A 236 -13.75 0.40 -5.46
C THR A 236 -13.64 0.03 -3.98
N PHE A 237 -12.42 -0.22 -3.53
CA PHE A 237 -12.14 -0.47 -2.11
C PHE A 237 -12.50 0.69 -1.19
N ILE A 238 -12.74 1.89 -1.72
CA ILE A 238 -13.02 3.09 -0.93
C ILE A 238 -14.41 3.67 -1.25
N ASP A 239 -15.31 2.86 -1.80
CA ASP A 239 -16.70 3.27 -2.04
C ASP A 239 -17.34 3.81 -0.74
N GLY A 240 -17.97 4.99 -0.84
CA GLY A 240 -18.51 5.72 0.31
C GLY A 240 -17.48 6.32 1.28
N GLN A 241 -16.19 6.32 0.94
CA GLN A 241 -15.10 6.82 1.79
C GLN A 241 -14.20 7.83 1.05
N GLY A 242 -13.34 8.50 1.81
CA GLY A 242 -12.27 9.36 1.31
C GLY A 242 -10.93 8.62 1.29
N PHE A 243 -9.89 9.31 0.83
CA PHE A 243 -8.54 8.76 0.83
C PHE A 243 -7.49 9.83 1.10
N GLY A 244 -6.65 9.59 2.09
CA GLY A 244 -5.53 10.43 2.46
C GLY A 244 -4.22 9.96 1.83
N ALA A 245 -3.10 10.27 2.45
CA ALA A 245 -1.79 9.82 2.00
C ALA A 245 -1.58 8.34 2.36
N GLY A 246 -1.93 7.44 1.44
CA GLY A 246 -1.74 5.99 1.59
C GLY A 246 -2.77 5.25 2.44
N GLY A 247 -3.89 5.88 2.82
CA GLY A 247 -4.91 5.26 3.67
C GLY A 247 -6.33 5.78 3.42
N ARG A 248 -7.32 4.96 3.77
CA ARG A 248 -8.74 5.33 3.80
C ARG A 248 -8.98 6.41 4.83
N VAL A 249 -9.91 7.29 4.53
CA VAL A 249 -10.43 8.31 5.45
C VAL A 249 -11.93 8.10 5.54
N SER A 250 -12.47 7.95 6.75
CA SER A 250 -13.92 7.96 6.92
C SER A 250 -14.47 9.36 6.71
N LEU A 251 -15.60 9.45 6.01
CA LEU A 251 -16.35 10.68 5.77
C LEU A 251 -17.53 10.76 6.75
N PRO A 252 -18.21 11.92 6.87
CA PRO A 252 -19.42 12.03 7.69
C PRO A 252 -20.51 11.00 7.35
N THR A 253 -20.55 10.54 6.09
CA THR A 253 -21.48 9.52 5.60
C THR A 253 -20.98 8.08 5.75
N SER A 254 -19.74 7.88 6.21
CA SER A 254 -19.17 6.54 6.38
C SER A 254 -19.72 5.86 7.65
N PRO A 255 -19.82 4.51 7.66
CA PRO A 255 -20.12 3.77 8.88
C PRO A 255 -19.10 4.09 10.00
N GLY A 256 -19.59 4.42 11.20
CA GLY A 256 -18.75 4.84 12.33
C GLY A 256 -18.40 6.34 12.35
N GLY A 257 -18.86 7.12 11.37
CA GLY A 257 -18.66 8.58 11.31
C GLY A 257 -17.26 9.00 10.84
N GLU A 258 -17.01 10.30 10.87
CA GLU A 258 -15.73 10.89 10.46
C GLU A 258 -14.64 10.71 11.53
N GLY A 259 -13.39 10.56 11.08
CA GLY A 259 -12.21 10.64 11.95
C GLY A 259 -11.32 9.40 11.93
N ILE A 260 -11.70 8.37 11.17
CA ILE A 260 -10.89 7.17 10.96
C ILE A 260 -9.89 7.42 9.84
N PHE A 261 -8.62 7.13 10.09
CA PHE A 261 -7.59 7.01 9.06
C PHE A 261 -6.84 5.69 9.22
N GLY A 262 -6.71 4.92 8.14
CA GLY A 262 -6.00 3.65 8.19
C GLY A 262 -6.07 2.83 6.91
N TRP A 263 -5.53 1.62 6.96
CA TRP A 263 -5.54 0.69 5.85
C TRP A 263 -5.42 -0.76 6.34
N ALA A 264 -5.37 -1.70 5.41
CA ALA A 264 -5.33 -3.13 5.69
C ALA A 264 -4.40 -3.86 4.71
N GLY A 265 -3.87 -5.01 5.12
CA GLY A 265 -2.93 -5.81 4.33
C GLY A 265 -3.57 -7.08 3.76
N ALA A 266 -2.99 -7.61 2.68
CA ALA A 266 -3.49 -8.81 2.00
C ALA A 266 -3.41 -10.09 2.86
N ALA A 267 -2.62 -10.10 3.94
CA ALA A 267 -2.53 -11.22 4.89
C ALA A 267 -3.55 -11.12 6.04
N GLY A 268 -4.56 -10.26 5.93
CA GLY A 268 -5.63 -10.10 6.91
C GLY A 268 -5.32 -9.10 8.04
N THR A 269 -4.17 -8.42 7.99
CA THR A 269 -3.81 -7.35 8.95
C THR A 269 -4.65 -6.09 8.72
N ILE A 270 -4.92 -5.33 9.78
CA ILE A 270 -5.67 -4.07 9.74
C ILE A 270 -5.13 -3.11 10.79
N GLY A 271 -5.01 -1.83 10.43
CA GLY A 271 -4.54 -0.80 11.36
C GLY A 271 -5.14 0.56 11.04
N PHE A 272 -5.67 1.23 12.06
CA PHE A 272 -6.27 2.55 11.92
C PHE A 272 -6.18 3.36 13.22
N VAL A 273 -6.35 4.67 13.08
CA VAL A 273 -6.56 5.60 14.19
C VAL A 273 -7.93 6.23 14.06
N HIS A 274 -8.60 6.50 15.17
CA HIS A 274 -9.77 7.35 15.24
C HIS A 274 -9.41 8.63 15.98
N ARG A 275 -9.19 9.72 15.25
CA ARG A 275 -8.68 10.98 15.81
C ARG A 275 -9.67 11.67 16.75
N GLY A 276 -10.97 11.63 16.42
CA GLY A 276 -12.02 12.20 17.27
C GLY A 276 -12.20 11.48 18.62
N LEU A 277 -12.10 10.15 18.63
CA LEU A 277 -12.30 9.33 19.83
C LEU A 277 -11.00 9.00 20.57
N GLY A 278 -9.84 9.34 20.02
CA GLY A 278 -8.54 9.08 20.67
C GLY A 278 -8.08 7.62 20.60
N TYR A 279 -8.60 6.83 19.66
CA TYR A 279 -8.23 5.41 19.53
C TYR A 279 -7.13 5.19 18.49
N ARG A 280 -6.27 4.22 18.78
CA ARG A 280 -5.42 3.55 17.78
C ARG A 280 -5.65 2.06 17.90
N VAL A 281 -5.83 1.40 16.77
CA VAL A 281 -6.32 0.02 16.73
C VAL A 281 -5.54 -0.78 15.70
N GLY A 282 -5.05 -1.95 16.09
CA GLY A 282 -4.37 -2.89 15.21
C GLY A 282 -4.90 -4.30 15.41
N GLY A 283 -5.15 -4.99 14.30
CA GLY A 283 -5.50 -6.41 14.24
C GLY A 283 -4.55 -7.15 13.31
N TYR A 284 -3.98 -8.27 13.77
CA TYR A 284 -2.93 -8.97 13.03
C TYR A 284 -3.26 -10.45 12.87
N THR A 285 -3.42 -10.88 11.62
CA THR A 285 -3.50 -12.28 11.20
C THR A 285 -2.51 -12.51 10.07
N GLN A 286 -2.39 -13.77 9.62
CA GLN A 286 -1.56 -14.17 8.48
C GLN A 286 -2.35 -15.18 7.62
N ILE A 287 -3.45 -14.70 7.05
CA ILE A 287 -4.33 -15.48 6.18
C ILE A 287 -4.59 -14.69 4.89
N MET A 288 -4.32 -15.31 3.74
CA MET A 288 -4.45 -14.71 2.42
C MET A 288 -5.27 -15.62 1.49
N PRO A 289 -6.22 -15.08 0.68
CA PRO A 289 -6.65 -13.68 0.67
C PRO A 289 -7.43 -13.30 1.94
N PRO A 290 -7.51 -12.00 2.28
CA PRO A 290 -7.97 -11.56 3.61
C PRO A 290 -9.46 -11.78 3.86
N ASP A 291 -10.24 -11.98 2.80
CA ASP A 291 -11.67 -12.33 2.81
C ASP A 291 -11.93 -13.83 3.01
N SER A 292 -10.88 -14.66 3.04
CA SER A 292 -10.99 -16.10 3.36
C SER A 292 -11.51 -16.37 4.76
N VAL A 293 -11.36 -15.39 5.66
CA VAL A 293 -11.91 -15.40 7.01
C VAL A 293 -12.58 -14.07 7.30
N SER A 294 -13.59 -14.07 8.17
CA SER A 294 -14.35 -12.84 8.45
C SER A 294 -13.61 -11.82 9.33
N PHE A 295 -12.39 -12.14 9.80
CA PHE A 295 -11.64 -11.31 10.74
C PHE A 295 -11.47 -9.87 10.26
N GLN A 296 -10.79 -9.63 9.13
CA GLN A 296 -10.43 -8.28 8.70
C GLN A 296 -11.67 -7.42 8.40
N GLY A 297 -12.67 -8.01 7.72
CA GLY A 297 -13.89 -7.31 7.36
C GLY A 297 -14.78 -6.93 8.54
N LYS A 298 -14.80 -7.73 9.61
CA LYS A 298 -15.62 -7.48 10.81
C LYS A 298 -14.88 -6.74 11.92
N PHE A 299 -13.54 -6.68 11.88
CA PHE A 299 -12.72 -6.19 12.99
C PHE A 299 -13.11 -4.79 13.45
N GLY A 300 -13.28 -3.85 12.52
CA GLY A 300 -13.69 -2.48 12.85
C GLY A 300 -15.07 -2.41 13.50
N GLU A 301 -16.05 -3.12 12.96
CA GLU A 301 -17.41 -3.19 13.52
C GLU A 301 -17.42 -3.78 14.93
N THR A 302 -16.69 -4.88 15.14
CA THR A 302 -16.58 -5.52 16.45
C THR A 302 -15.88 -4.61 17.46
N PHE A 303 -14.81 -3.93 17.06
CA PHE A 303 -14.12 -2.97 17.91
C PHE A 303 -15.06 -1.84 18.36
N PHE A 304 -15.80 -1.21 17.44
CA PHE A 304 -16.67 -0.10 17.81
C PHE A 304 -17.80 -0.55 18.73
N LYS A 305 -18.43 -1.70 18.46
CA LYS A 305 -19.45 -2.27 19.38
C LYS A 305 -18.91 -2.47 20.80
N ASP A 306 -17.64 -2.85 20.95
CA ASP A 306 -17.03 -3.07 22.25
C ASP A 306 -16.75 -1.74 23.00
N VAL A 307 -16.27 -0.72 22.29
CA VAL A 307 -15.85 0.55 22.93
C VAL A 307 -16.94 1.62 22.99
N THR A 308 -18.04 1.48 22.27
CA THR A 308 -19.16 2.45 22.28
C THR A 308 -20.44 1.96 22.97
N GLY A 309 -20.53 0.66 23.30
CA GLY A 309 -21.77 0.01 23.75
C GLY A 309 -22.80 -0.13 22.63
#